data_AF-A0A522DPG1-F1
#
_entry.id   AF-A0A522DPG1-F1
#
_cell.length_a   1.000
_cell.length_b   1.000
_cell.length_c   1.000
_cell.angle_alpha   90.00
_cell.angle_beta   90.00
_cell.angle_gamma   90.00
#
_symmetry.space_group_name_H-M   'P 1'
#
loop_
_entity.id
_entity.type
_entity.pdbx_description
1 polymer ?
#
loop_
_entity_poly.entity_id
_entity_poly.type
_entity_poly.pdbx_seq_one_letter_code
_entity_poly.pdbx_strand_id
1 'polypeptide(L)'
;QILPKAPAAAFSGDKQVMIAAIRDALYAAKIISYAQGFRLMREASKEYDLSLNYGEIALMWRGGCIIRSQFLNNIKQAYDANPDLENLLLADFFVDAMSKADAGWRKAVVLGIELGIPTPAFSSALAYFDGYRTERLPANLLQAQRDYFGAHTYERVDKPRGEFFHTDWTGHGGKTASTTYTV
;
A
#
# COMPACT_ATOMS: atom_id res chain seq x y z
N GLN A 1 -9.98 -0.15 32.31
CA GLN A 1 -10.45 -1.55 32.14
C GLN A 1 -9.53 -2.24 31.14
N ILE A 2 -9.21 -3.52 31.32
CA ILE A 2 -8.36 -4.31 30.42
C ILE A 2 -9.20 -5.50 29.93
N LEU A 3 -9.19 -5.75 28.61
CA LEU A 3 -9.86 -6.91 28.03
C LEU A 3 -9.22 -8.22 28.54
N PRO A 4 -10.00 -9.29 28.73
CA PRO A 4 -9.46 -10.58 29.16
C PRO A 4 -8.43 -11.10 28.15
N LYS A 5 -7.30 -11.59 28.66
CA LYS A 5 -6.23 -12.17 27.83
C LYS A 5 -6.75 -13.45 27.19
N ALA A 6 -6.77 -13.50 25.86
CA ALA A 6 -7.07 -14.74 25.15
C ALA A 6 -6.02 -15.82 25.50
N PRO A 7 -6.41 -17.10 25.65
CA PRO A 7 -5.46 -18.18 25.84
C PRO A 7 -4.51 -18.22 24.63
N ALA A 8 -3.22 -17.95 24.87
CA ALA A 8 -2.20 -18.01 23.82
C ALA A 8 -1.85 -19.47 23.56
N ALA A 9 -2.15 -19.97 22.36
CA ALA A 9 -1.65 -21.25 21.92
C ALA A 9 -0.11 -21.21 21.87
N ALA A 10 0.56 -22.27 22.32
CA ALA A 10 2.00 -22.37 22.16
C ALA A 10 2.33 -22.68 20.69
N PHE A 11 3.30 -21.98 20.11
CA PHE A 11 3.80 -22.29 18.78
C PHE A 11 4.48 -23.67 18.78
N SER A 12 4.01 -24.58 17.91
CA SER A 12 4.48 -25.97 17.81
C SER A 12 5.24 -26.30 16.52
N GLY A 13 5.45 -25.33 15.63
CA GLY A 13 6.15 -25.53 14.35
C GLY A 13 7.68 -25.39 14.43
N ASP A 14 8.33 -25.45 13.26
CA ASP A 14 9.77 -25.24 13.14
C ASP A 14 10.15 -23.76 13.38
N LYS A 15 10.97 -23.54 14.42
CA LYS A 15 11.44 -22.21 14.82
C LYS A 15 12.31 -21.54 13.75
N GLN A 16 13.20 -22.28 13.08
CA GLN A 16 14.09 -21.69 12.08
C GLN A 16 13.31 -21.21 10.87
N VAL A 17 12.32 -21.99 10.43
CA VAL A 17 11.41 -21.59 9.37
C VAL A 17 10.64 -20.32 9.74
N MET A 18 10.17 -20.21 10.99
CA MET A 18 9.45 -19.00 11.43
C MET A 18 10.34 -17.78 11.61
N ILE A 19 11.58 -17.95 12.07
CA ILE A 19 12.54 -16.85 12.15
C ILE A 19 12.82 -16.29 10.75
N ALA A 20 13.00 -17.17 9.75
CA ALA A 20 13.15 -16.76 8.35
C ALA A 20 11.91 -16.01 7.84
N ALA A 21 10.71 -16.53 8.09
CA ALA A 21 9.46 -15.86 7.72
C ALA A 21 9.30 -14.47 8.37
N ILE A 22 9.68 -14.31 9.64
CA ILE A 22 9.65 -13.01 10.33
C ILE A 22 10.69 -12.04 9.73
N ARG A 23 11.87 -12.54 9.34
CA ARG A 23 12.88 -11.74 8.62
C ARG A 23 12.33 -11.24 7.29
N ASP A 24 11.66 -12.10 6.53
CA ASP A 24 11.04 -11.74 5.25
C ASP A 24 9.93 -10.69 5.46
N ALA A 25 9.09 -10.88 6.48
CA ALA A 25 8.03 -9.94 6.85
C ALA A 25 8.59 -8.54 7.18
N LEU A 26 9.64 -8.49 8.00
CA LEU A 26 10.29 -7.24 8.37
C LEU A 26 10.87 -6.55 7.13
N TYR A 27 11.53 -7.31 6.25
CA TYR A 27 12.16 -6.75 5.07
C TYR A 27 11.14 -6.22 4.06
N ALA A 28 10.10 -6.99 3.75
CA ALA A 28 9.01 -6.58 2.87
C ALA A 28 8.25 -5.37 3.42
N ALA A 29 7.88 -5.39 4.72
CA ALA A 29 7.19 -4.26 5.34
C ALA A 29 8.06 -2.98 5.33
N LYS A 30 9.37 -3.12 5.51
CA LYS A 30 10.32 -2.00 5.36
C LYS A 30 10.31 -1.46 3.94
N ILE A 31 10.38 -2.31 2.91
CA ILE A 31 10.32 -1.89 1.50
C ILE A 31 9.04 -1.08 1.25
N ILE A 32 7.89 -1.59 1.69
CA ILE A 32 6.60 -0.90 1.53
C ILE A 32 6.58 0.46 2.22
N SER A 33 7.08 0.55 3.45
CA SER A 33 7.15 1.82 4.18
C SER A 33 7.98 2.87 3.44
N TYR A 34 9.14 2.48 2.88
CA TYR A 34 9.95 3.38 2.06
C TYR A 34 9.25 3.73 0.74
N ALA A 35 8.63 2.78 0.05
CA ALA A 35 7.87 3.04 -1.17
C ALA A 35 6.76 4.09 -0.94
N GLN A 36 6.02 3.98 0.17
CA GLN A 36 5.02 4.98 0.58
C GLN A 36 5.64 6.35 0.88
N GLY A 37 6.76 6.39 1.61
CA GLY A 37 7.45 7.64 1.94
C GLY A 37 7.98 8.37 0.71
N PHE A 38 8.59 7.65 -0.23
CA PHE A 38 9.06 8.23 -1.49
C PHE A 38 7.92 8.68 -2.39
N ARG A 39 6.80 7.94 -2.44
CA ARG A 39 5.59 8.38 -3.13
C ARG A 39 5.02 9.67 -2.52
N LEU A 40 4.99 9.78 -1.19
CA LEU A 40 4.56 11.01 -0.51
C LEU A 40 5.44 12.20 -0.89
N MET A 41 6.77 12.02 -0.88
CA MET A 41 7.70 13.07 -1.33
C MET A 41 7.46 13.44 -2.79
N ARG A 42 7.13 12.47 -3.66
CA ARG A 42 6.79 12.74 -5.07
C ARG A 42 5.53 13.58 -5.23
N GLU A 43 4.46 13.24 -4.51
CA GLU A 43 3.23 14.05 -4.54
C GLU A 43 3.47 15.46 -3.98
N ALA A 44 4.26 15.60 -2.91
CA ALA A 44 4.67 16.91 -2.41
C ALA A 44 5.52 17.69 -3.44
N SER A 45 6.41 16.99 -4.16
CA SER A 45 7.21 17.59 -5.23
C SER A 45 6.34 18.20 -6.32
N LYS A 46 5.27 17.49 -6.72
CA LYS A 46 4.31 17.98 -7.73
C LYS A 46 3.47 19.15 -7.21
N GLU A 47 2.93 19.03 -6.00
CA GLU A 47 2.07 20.04 -5.39
C GLU A 47 2.79 21.38 -5.19
N TYR A 48 4.05 21.33 -4.79
CA TYR A 48 4.84 22.51 -4.44
C TYR A 48 5.88 22.89 -5.50
N ASP A 49 5.81 22.30 -6.70
CA ASP A 49 6.74 22.52 -7.81
C ASP A 49 8.23 22.42 -7.40
N LEU A 50 8.53 21.41 -6.57
CA LEU A 50 9.89 21.12 -6.15
C LEU A 50 10.55 20.20 -7.17
N SER A 51 11.82 20.42 -7.45
CA SER A 51 12.66 19.51 -8.25
C SER A 51 13.45 18.57 -7.34
N LEU A 52 12.75 17.72 -6.59
CA LEU A 52 13.40 16.81 -5.63
C LEU A 52 14.26 15.76 -6.34
N ASN A 53 15.48 15.57 -5.86
CA ASN A 53 16.35 14.47 -6.27
C ASN A 53 16.23 13.31 -5.28
N TYR A 54 15.44 12.30 -5.63
CA TYR A 54 15.15 11.16 -4.75
C TYR A 54 16.38 10.28 -4.49
N GLY A 55 17.27 10.13 -5.47
CA GLY A 55 18.54 9.39 -5.30
C GLY A 55 19.44 10.06 -4.26
N GLU A 56 19.58 11.38 -4.33
CA GLU A 56 20.38 12.15 -3.36
C GLU A 56 19.72 12.19 -1.98
N ILE A 57 18.38 12.24 -1.88
CA ILE A 57 17.68 12.08 -0.60
C ILE A 57 18.03 10.73 0.06
N ALA A 58 17.98 9.64 -0.70
CA ALA A 58 18.35 8.32 -0.21
C ALA A 58 19.82 8.26 0.23
N LEU A 59 20.72 8.93 -0.51
CA LEU A 59 22.13 9.04 -0.17
C LEU A 59 22.36 9.83 1.13
N MET A 60 21.68 10.96 1.31
CA MET A 60 21.79 11.78 2.51
C MET A 60 21.38 11.00 3.76
N TRP A 61 20.32 10.19 3.69
CA TRP A 61 19.87 9.35 4.80
C TRP A 61 20.84 8.21 5.17
N ARG A 62 21.86 7.96 4.35
CA ARG A 62 22.90 6.95 4.62
C ARG A 62 23.94 7.43 5.64
N GLY A 63 24.21 8.73 5.72
CA GLY A 63 25.22 9.31 6.60
C GLY A 63 24.60 10.07 7.77
N GLY A 64 24.98 9.74 9.00
CA GLY A 64 24.57 10.51 10.20
C GLY A 64 23.12 10.31 10.68
N CYS A 65 22.18 9.90 9.82
CA CYS A 65 20.81 9.62 10.23
C CYS A 65 20.68 8.29 11.02
N ILE A 66 19.63 8.19 11.85
CA ILE A 66 19.31 6.98 12.64
C ILE A 66 18.88 5.82 11.73
N ILE A 67 18.17 6.11 10.63
CA ILE A 67 17.65 5.11 9.68
C ILE A 67 18.69 4.57 8.69
N ARG A 68 19.96 4.96 8.84
CA ARG A 68 21.05 4.55 7.96
C ARG A 68 21.10 3.03 7.79
N SER A 69 21.20 2.56 6.54
CA SER A 69 21.31 1.13 6.25
C SER A 69 21.83 0.90 4.84
N GLN A 70 22.44 -0.28 4.59
CA GLN A 70 22.84 -0.70 3.24
C GLN A 70 21.66 -0.69 2.25
N PHE A 71 20.44 -0.90 2.76
CA PHE A 71 19.20 -0.81 2.01
C PHE A 71 19.01 0.52 1.24
N LEU A 72 19.48 1.65 1.81
CA LEU A 72 19.37 2.96 1.15
C LEU A 72 20.21 3.04 -0.14
N ASN A 73 21.28 2.24 -0.27
CA ASN A 73 22.03 2.17 -1.52
C ASN A 73 21.18 1.59 -2.65
N ASN A 74 20.32 0.61 -2.35
CA ASN A 74 19.44 0.01 -3.37
C ASN A 74 18.37 1.00 -3.84
N ILE A 75 17.87 1.86 -2.93
CA ILE A 75 16.97 2.96 -3.29
C ILE A 75 17.68 3.97 -4.19
N LYS A 76 18.89 4.38 -3.81
CA LYS A 76 19.69 5.28 -4.65
C LYS A 76 19.89 4.69 -6.04
N GLN A 77 20.32 3.43 -6.13
CA GLN A 77 20.55 2.74 -7.40
C GLN A 77 19.28 2.66 -8.25
N ALA A 78 18.11 2.45 -7.63
CA ALA A 78 16.83 2.46 -8.36
C ALA A 78 16.54 3.82 -9.01
N TYR A 79 16.77 4.93 -8.29
CA TYR A 79 16.60 6.28 -8.84
C TYR A 79 17.74 6.73 -9.75
N ASP A 80 18.96 6.22 -9.58
CA ASP A 80 20.06 6.45 -10.53
C ASP A 80 19.75 5.79 -11.88
N ALA A 81 19.15 4.60 -11.86
CA ALA A 81 18.74 3.88 -13.07
C ALA A 81 17.50 4.51 -13.74
N ASN A 82 16.55 5.01 -12.94
CA ASN A 82 15.37 5.71 -13.42
C ASN A 82 15.00 6.88 -12.49
N PRO A 83 15.45 8.12 -12.80
CA PRO A 83 15.13 9.30 -11.99
C PRO A 83 13.63 9.58 -11.88
N ASP A 84 12.85 9.18 -12.90
CA ASP A 84 11.41 9.41 -12.99
C ASP A 84 10.57 8.28 -12.37
N LEU A 85 11.20 7.29 -11.72
CA LEU A 85 10.55 6.13 -11.11
C LEU A 85 9.36 6.55 -10.23
N GLU A 86 8.15 6.09 -10.61
CA GLU A 86 6.92 6.47 -9.94
C GLU A 86 6.78 5.84 -8.55
N ASN A 87 7.25 4.60 -8.41
CA ASN A 87 7.17 3.83 -7.18
C ASN A 87 8.37 2.88 -7.09
N LEU A 88 8.99 2.80 -5.91
CA LEU A 88 10.10 1.88 -5.64
C LEU A 88 9.76 0.42 -5.94
N LEU A 89 8.50 0.01 -5.79
CA LEU A 89 8.05 -1.35 -6.06
C LEU A 89 8.17 -1.77 -7.54
N LEU A 90 8.42 -0.82 -8.45
CA LEU A 90 8.59 -1.08 -9.87
C LEU A 90 10.05 -1.27 -10.28
N ALA A 91 11.02 -1.03 -9.39
CA ALA A 91 12.42 -1.27 -9.71
C ALA A 91 12.77 -2.76 -9.55
N ASP A 92 13.52 -3.33 -10.49
CA ASP A 92 13.81 -4.76 -10.59
C ASP A 92 14.31 -5.38 -9.27
N PHE A 93 15.21 -4.69 -8.57
CA PHE A 93 15.71 -5.15 -7.27
C PHE A 93 14.59 -5.34 -6.24
N PHE A 94 13.65 -4.39 -6.16
CA PHE A 94 12.56 -4.45 -5.20
C PHE A 94 11.47 -5.44 -5.62
N VAL A 95 11.23 -5.60 -6.93
CA VAL A 95 10.33 -6.66 -7.45
C VAL A 95 10.84 -8.04 -7.04
N ASP A 96 12.14 -8.31 -7.25
CA ASP A 96 12.77 -9.57 -6.86
C ASP A 96 12.74 -9.78 -5.33
N ALA A 97 13.11 -8.75 -4.56
CA ALA A 97 13.09 -8.80 -3.10
C ALA A 97 11.68 -9.10 -2.54
N MET A 98 10.66 -8.44 -3.07
CA MET A 98 9.26 -8.65 -2.65
C MET A 98 8.78 -10.05 -3.04
N SER A 99 9.10 -10.51 -4.24
CA SER A 99 8.71 -11.85 -4.73
C SER A 99 9.30 -12.96 -3.85
N LYS A 100 10.56 -12.82 -3.42
CA LYS A 100 11.23 -13.76 -2.51
C LYS A 100 10.65 -13.74 -1.10
N ALA A 101 10.25 -12.56 -0.62
CA ALA A 101 9.77 -12.37 0.74
C ALA A 101 8.27 -12.68 0.93
N ASP A 102 7.44 -12.67 -0.12
CA ASP A 102 5.98 -12.72 -0.03
C ASP A 102 5.46 -13.93 0.79
N ALA A 103 5.96 -15.13 0.51
CA ALA A 103 5.53 -16.34 1.21
C ALA A 103 5.87 -16.30 2.71
N GLY A 104 7.09 -15.92 3.06
CA GLY A 104 7.54 -15.77 4.45
C GLY A 104 6.78 -14.67 5.18
N TRP A 105 6.55 -13.54 4.49
CA TRP A 105 5.81 -12.41 5.04
C TRP A 105 4.38 -12.79 5.41
N ARG A 106 3.64 -13.43 4.49
CA ARG A 106 2.28 -13.91 4.76
C ARG A 106 2.25 -14.89 5.93
N LYS A 107 3.20 -15.82 5.98
CA LYS A 107 3.31 -16.80 7.07
C LYS A 107 3.49 -16.14 8.44
N ALA A 108 4.33 -15.11 8.52
CA ALA A 108 4.53 -14.37 9.78
C ALA A 108 3.29 -13.59 10.21
N VAL A 109 2.57 -12.96 9.27
CA VAL A 109 1.33 -12.22 9.57
C VAL A 109 0.23 -13.18 10.04
N VAL A 110 0.04 -14.32 9.35
CA VAL A 110 -0.94 -15.34 9.75
C VAL A 110 -0.64 -15.87 11.15
N LEU A 111 0.62 -16.21 11.44
CA LEU A 111 0.99 -16.67 12.78
C LEU A 111 0.73 -15.60 13.85
N GLY A 112 1.02 -14.33 13.55
CA GLY A 112 0.70 -13.22 14.44
C GLY A 112 -0.79 -13.16 14.78
N ILE A 113 -1.66 -13.33 13.78
CA ILE A 113 -3.11 -13.38 13.95
C ILE A 113 -3.53 -14.58 14.80
N GLU A 114 -3.06 -15.79 14.48
CA GLU A 114 -3.39 -17.03 15.18
C GLU A 114 -2.99 -17.01 16.66
N LEU A 115 -1.86 -16.37 16.97
CA LEU A 115 -1.34 -16.24 18.34
C LEU A 115 -1.87 -15.00 19.07
N GLY A 116 -2.69 -14.16 18.43
CA GLY A 116 -3.19 -12.92 19.02
C GLY A 116 -2.08 -11.87 19.27
N ILE A 117 -1.01 -11.89 18.48
CA ILE A 117 0.09 -10.94 18.54
C ILE A 117 -0.19 -9.78 17.56
N PRO A 118 -0.28 -8.52 18.03
CA PRO A 118 -0.53 -7.40 17.15
C PRO A 118 0.67 -7.13 16.25
N THR A 119 0.46 -7.20 14.93
CA THR A 119 1.50 -6.95 13.90
C THR A 119 1.09 -5.82 12.93
N PRO A 120 0.64 -4.65 13.42
CA PRO A 120 -0.02 -3.64 12.58
C PRO A 120 0.83 -3.15 11.41
N ALA A 121 2.15 -2.98 11.61
CA ALA A 121 3.06 -2.58 10.55
C ALA A 121 3.19 -3.65 9.45
N PHE A 122 3.21 -4.94 9.81
CA PHE A 122 3.30 -6.02 8.81
C PHE A 122 1.98 -6.20 8.07
N SER A 123 0.86 -6.20 8.78
CA SER A 123 -0.46 -6.44 8.18
C SER A 123 -0.89 -5.27 7.28
N SER A 124 -0.67 -4.02 7.71
CA SER A 124 -0.99 -2.84 6.89
C SER A 124 -0.11 -2.73 5.65
N ALA A 125 1.19 -3.00 5.77
CA ALA A 125 2.07 -3.04 4.62
C ALA A 125 1.65 -4.13 3.62
N LEU A 126 1.20 -5.29 4.10
CA LEU A 126 0.72 -6.39 3.26
C LEU A 126 -0.56 -6.00 2.54
N ALA A 127 -1.51 -5.40 3.26
CA ALA A 127 -2.75 -4.88 2.69
C ALA A 127 -2.47 -3.80 1.62
N TYR A 128 -1.49 -2.91 1.86
CA TYR A 128 -1.06 -1.93 0.85
C TYR A 128 -0.48 -2.61 -0.38
N PHE A 129 0.41 -3.57 -0.20
CA PHE A 129 1.04 -4.30 -1.31
C PHE A 129 0.00 -5.04 -2.17
N ASP A 130 -0.88 -5.80 -1.53
CA ASP A 130 -1.96 -6.52 -2.20
C ASP A 130 -2.93 -5.54 -2.87
N GLY A 131 -3.20 -4.40 -2.25
CA GLY A 131 -3.99 -3.32 -2.85
C GLY A 131 -3.33 -2.74 -4.11
N TYR A 132 -2.04 -2.43 -4.04
CA TYR A 132 -1.30 -1.77 -5.11
C TYR A 132 -1.11 -2.66 -6.35
N ARG A 133 -0.92 -3.97 -6.17
CA ARG A 133 -0.73 -4.92 -7.27
C ARG A 133 -2.03 -5.45 -7.88
N THR A 134 -3.19 -5.07 -7.33
CA THR A 134 -4.50 -5.54 -7.78
C THR A 134 -5.08 -4.55 -8.78
N GLU A 135 -5.24 -4.97 -10.03
CA GLU A 135 -5.80 -4.13 -11.10
C GLU A 135 -7.23 -3.65 -10.78
N ARG A 136 -8.05 -4.52 -10.19
CA ARG A 136 -9.46 -4.25 -9.87
C ARG A 136 -9.74 -4.40 -8.38
N LEU A 137 -9.77 -3.27 -7.68
CA LEU A 137 -10.16 -3.21 -6.28
C LEU A 137 -11.69 -3.12 -6.11
N PRO A 138 -12.23 -3.53 -4.95
CA PRO A 138 -13.68 -3.46 -4.67
C PRO A 138 -14.22 -2.03 -4.47
N ALA A 139 -13.46 -1.00 -4.86
CA ALA A 139 -13.88 0.40 -4.78
C ALA A 139 -15.08 0.71 -5.70
N ASN A 140 -15.37 -0.15 -6.69
CA ASN A 140 -16.60 -0.09 -7.47
C ASN A 140 -17.86 -0.23 -6.61
N LEU A 141 -17.82 -1.03 -5.53
CA LEU A 141 -18.94 -1.13 -4.60
C LEU A 141 -19.14 0.16 -3.81
N LEU A 142 -18.05 0.84 -3.41
CA LEU A 142 -18.14 2.16 -2.76
C LEU A 142 -18.79 3.18 -3.70
N GLN A 143 -18.41 3.17 -4.98
CA GLN A 143 -19.04 4.04 -5.99
C GLN A 143 -20.53 3.72 -6.17
N ALA A 144 -20.91 2.44 -6.25
CA ALA A 144 -22.31 2.04 -6.33
C ALA A 144 -23.11 2.46 -5.08
N GLN A 145 -22.55 2.30 -3.88
CA GLN A 145 -23.19 2.73 -2.63
C GLN A 145 -23.42 4.24 -2.61
N ARG A 146 -22.40 5.04 -2.95
CA ARG A 146 -22.49 6.51 -3.02
C ARG A 146 -23.56 6.96 -4.01
N ASP A 147 -23.64 6.31 -5.17
CA ASP A 147 -24.67 6.62 -6.15
C ASP A 147 -26.07 6.19 -5.68
N TYR A 148 -26.17 5.04 -5.01
CA TYR A 148 -27.43 4.53 -4.44
C TYR A 148 -28.06 5.50 -3.44
N PHE A 149 -27.33 5.89 -2.38
CA PHE A 149 -27.93 6.68 -1.30
C PHE A 149 -27.86 8.19 -1.52
N GLY A 150 -27.01 8.66 -2.45
CA GLY A 150 -26.69 10.08 -2.59
C GLY A 150 -26.63 10.60 -4.02
N ALA A 151 -26.98 9.78 -5.01
CA ALA A 151 -26.95 10.13 -6.44
C ALA A 151 -25.60 10.76 -6.88
N HIS A 152 -24.50 10.30 -6.28
CA HIS A 152 -23.16 10.85 -6.46
C HIS A 152 -22.49 10.48 -7.79
N THR A 153 -23.18 9.72 -8.65
CA THR A 153 -22.68 9.21 -9.92
C THR A 153 -21.45 8.29 -9.79
N TYR A 154 -21.12 7.61 -10.88
CA TYR A 154 -19.92 6.79 -10.99
C TYR A 154 -19.45 6.70 -12.45
N GLU A 155 -18.19 6.35 -12.65
CA GLU A 155 -17.62 6.06 -13.98
C GLU A 155 -17.72 4.57 -14.30
N ARG A 156 -17.81 4.23 -15.59
CA ARG A 156 -17.85 2.85 -16.06
C ARG A 156 -16.58 2.47 -16.81
N VAL A 157 -16.21 1.19 -16.74
CA VAL A 157 -14.99 0.67 -17.40
C VAL A 157 -15.13 0.51 -18.91
N ASP A 158 -16.35 0.49 -19.43
CA ASP A 158 -16.67 0.39 -20.86
C ASP A 158 -16.90 1.76 -21.52
N LYS A 159 -16.58 2.84 -20.80
CA LYS A 159 -16.78 4.23 -21.23
C LYS A 159 -15.50 5.05 -21.06
N PRO A 160 -15.32 6.12 -21.85
CA PRO A 160 -14.23 7.07 -21.64
C PRO A 160 -14.17 7.59 -20.20
N ARG A 161 -12.97 7.81 -19.68
CA ARG A 161 -12.75 8.41 -18.36
C ARG A 161 -13.34 9.83 -18.33
N GLY A 162 -13.96 10.18 -17.21
CA GLY A 162 -14.66 11.45 -17.04
C GLY A 162 -16.14 11.44 -17.46
N GLU A 163 -16.65 10.33 -18.01
CA GLU A 163 -18.10 10.15 -18.19
C GLU A 163 -18.75 9.60 -16.92
N PHE A 164 -19.73 10.33 -16.38
CA PHE A 164 -20.42 10.00 -15.14
C PHE A 164 -21.85 9.52 -15.38
N PHE A 165 -22.23 8.47 -14.66
CA PHE A 165 -23.52 7.80 -14.77
C PHE A 165 -24.21 7.81 -13.41
N HIS A 166 -25.51 8.11 -13.41
CA HIS A 166 -26.39 7.86 -12.27
C HIS A 166 -27.32 6.70 -12.62
N THR A 167 -27.56 5.79 -11.67
CA THR A 167 -28.52 4.70 -11.82
C THR A 167 -29.68 4.90 -10.85
N ASP A 168 -30.92 4.74 -11.33
CA ASP A 168 -32.06 4.59 -10.42
C ASP A 168 -32.04 3.17 -9.83
N TRP A 169 -31.37 3.02 -8.70
CA TRP A 169 -31.17 1.73 -8.06
C TRP A 169 -32.43 1.17 -7.40
N THR A 170 -33.42 2.03 -7.08
CA THR A 170 -34.64 1.60 -6.37
C THR A 170 -35.81 1.35 -7.33
N GLY A 171 -35.69 1.79 -8.59
CA GLY A 171 -36.76 1.74 -9.60
C GLY A 171 -37.90 2.73 -9.34
N HIS A 172 -37.79 3.51 -8.26
CA HIS A 172 -38.74 4.53 -7.83
C HIS A 172 -38.02 5.86 -7.55
N GLY A 173 -36.71 5.93 -7.78
CA GLY A 173 -35.90 7.12 -7.63
C GLY A 173 -36.06 8.03 -8.84
N GLY A 174 -35.96 9.35 -8.62
CA GLY A 174 -35.92 10.30 -9.73
C GLY A 174 -34.62 10.17 -10.55
N LYS A 175 -34.60 10.76 -11.75
CA LYS A 175 -33.36 10.87 -12.58
C LYS A 175 -32.38 11.93 -12.08
N THR A 176 -32.56 12.41 -10.85
CA THR A 176 -31.82 13.55 -10.30
C THR A 176 -30.48 13.08 -9.78
N ALA A 177 -29.40 13.56 -10.38
CA ALA A 177 -28.03 13.34 -9.90
C ALA A 177 -27.59 14.50 -8.99
N SER A 178 -26.81 14.17 -7.94
CA SER A 178 -26.10 15.15 -7.12
C SER A 178 -24.83 15.56 -7.84
N THR A 179 -24.99 16.38 -8.89
CA THR A 179 -23.86 17.00 -9.60
C THR A 179 -23.42 18.25 -8.87
N THR A 180 -22.14 18.58 -8.98
CA THR A 180 -21.63 19.88 -8.53
C THR A 180 -22.41 20.99 -9.22
N TYR A 181 -23.02 21.91 -8.47
CA TYR A 181 -23.55 23.14 -9.03
C TYR A 181 -22.38 23.88 -9.69
N THR A 182 -22.37 23.92 -11.02
CA THR A 182 -21.48 24.83 -11.74
C THR A 182 -22.10 26.21 -11.58
N VAL A 183 -21.54 27.01 -10.67
CA VAL A 183 -21.84 28.45 -10.55
C VAL A 183 -20.92 29.20 -11.51
#